data_AF-X1CPI6-F1
#
_entry.id   AF-X1CPI6-F1
#
_cell.length_a   1.000
_cell.length_b   1.000
_cell.length_c   1.000
_cell.angle_alpha   90.00
_cell.angle_beta   90.00
_cell.angle_gamma   90.00
#
_symmetry.space_group_name_H-M   'P 1'
#
loop_
_entity.id
_entity.type
_entity.pdbx_description
1 polymer ?
#
loop_
_entity_poly.entity_id
_entity_poly.type
_entity_poly.pdbx_seq_one_letter_code
_entity_poly.pdbx_strand_id
1 'polypeptide(L)'
;CTDMIDGLIIKEAAKRKIPYVFIGFSPDENARYFFEIPSEKLSHSWIPDHWKSDFFTDNERKWWWDPNKFNTENIPRVILPLHVWPYKEKKIIETIEKEGLIKKGRADPLKTNCILIWGIGMFDILRFGLHVYRFQMAKLVRQGAGDRKHWLNVFNTIEP
;
A
#
# COMPACT_ATOMS: atom_id res chain seq x y z
N CYS A 1 -0.40 1.25 -9.02
CA CYS A 1 0.75 2.13 -8.69
C CYS A 1 1.65 1.52 -7.63
N THR A 2 1.11 0.84 -6.62
CA THR A 2 1.84 0.21 -5.51
C THR A 2 3.06 -0.62 -5.94
N ASP A 3 2.88 -1.63 -6.80
CA ASP A 3 3.99 -2.49 -7.26
C ASP A 3 5.14 -1.70 -7.91
N MET A 4 4.84 -0.60 -8.61
CA MET A 4 5.86 0.26 -9.20
C MET A 4 6.61 1.08 -8.14
N ILE A 5 5.90 1.67 -7.17
CA ILE A 5 6.51 2.45 -6.08
C ILE A 5 7.35 1.55 -5.17
N ASP A 6 6.81 0.41 -4.75
CA ASP A 6 7.52 -0.59 -3.95
C ASP A 6 8.77 -1.07 -4.70
N GLY A 7 8.63 -1.35 -6.00
CA GLY A 7 9.75 -1.73 -6.86
C GLY A 7 10.86 -0.67 -6.96
N LEU A 8 10.51 0.62 -6.91
CA LEU A 8 11.49 1.72 -6.87
C LEU A 8 12.23 1.78 -5.52
N ILE A 9 11.52 1.59 -4.40
CA ILE A 9 12.12 1.56 -3.08
C ILE A 9 13.10 0.39 -2.97
N ILE A 10 12.68 -0.80 -3.40
CA ILE A 10 13.50 -2.03 -3.40
C ILE A 10 14.74 -1.85 -4.30
N LYS A 11 14.55 -1.24 -5.47
CA LYS A 11 15.64 -0.89 -6.38
C LYS A 11 16.68 0.02 -5.74
N GLU A 12 16.25 1.09 -5.08
CA GLU A 12 17.18 2.01 -4.41
C GLU A 12 17.88 1.36 -3.22
N ALA A 13 17.17 0.52 -2.46
CA ALA A 13 17.78 -0.27 -1.39
C ALA A 13 18.86 -1.22 -1.94
N ALA A 14 18.59 -1.92 -3.04
CA ALA A 14 19.54 -2.83 -3.66
C ALA A 14 20.79 -2.11 -4.18
N LYS A 15 20.63 -0.97 -4.85
CA LYS A 15 21.76 -0.13 -5.30
C LYS A 15 22.66 0.31 -4.15
N ARG A 16 22.04 0.64 -3.01
CA ARG A 16 22.72 1.19 -1.82
C ARG A 16 23.16 0.11 -0.83
N LYS A 17 22.92 -1.17 -1.15
CA LYS A 17 23.20 -2.32 -0.28
C LYS A 17 22.53 -2.20 1.09
N ILE A 18 21.31 -1.66 1.10
CA ILE A 18 20.48 -1.59 2.29
C ILE A 18 19.77 -2.95 2.44
N PRO A 19 20.00 -3.70 3.53
CA PRO A 19 19.52 -5.08 3.64
C PRO A 19 18.03 -5.21 3.97
N TYR A 20 17.42 -4.15 4.51
CA TYR A 20 16.03 -4.17 4.97
C TYR A 20 15.24 -2.97 4.47
N VAL A 21 14.03 -3.24 3.99
CA VAL A 21 13.01 -2.24 3.67
C VAL A 21 11.79 -2.53 4.53
N PHE A 22 11.30 -1.54 5.25
CA PHE A 22 10.06 -1.64 6.02
C PHE A 22 8.97 -0.85 5.29
N ILE A 23 7.88 -1.52 4.92
CA ILE A 23 6.73 -0.87 4.29
C ILE A 23 5.55 -0.93 5.25
N GLY A 24 5.06 0.24 5.66
CA GLY A 24 4.00 0.39 6.64
C GLY A 24 2.59 0.16 6.10
N PHE A 25 2.37 -0.85 5.25
CA PHE A 25 1.01 -1.23 4.87
C PHE A 25 0.25 -1.74 6.08
N SER A 26 -0.94 -1.20 6.27
CA SER A 26 -1.90 -1.76 7.21
C SER A 26 -2.39 -3.16 6.74
N PRO A 27 -2.85 -4.03 7.67
CA PRO A 27 -3.28 -5.39 7.34
C PRO A 27 -4.41 -5.51 6.30
N ASP A 28 -5.15 -4.44 6.05
CA ASP A 28 -6.25 -4.37 5.09
C ASP A 28 -5.85 -3.78 3.73
N GLU A 29 -4.83 -2.90 3.68
CA GLU A 29 -4.28 -2.36 2.43
C GLU A 29 -3.61 -3.44 1.59
N ASN A 30 -2.92 -4.39 2.21
CA ASN A 30 -2.24 -5.47 1.50
C ASN A 30 -2.40 -6.81 2.23
N ALA A 31 -3.35 -7.63 1.80
CA ALA A 31 -3.51 -8.97 2.36
C ALA A 31 -2.66 -10.04 1.64
N ARG A 32 -1.79 -9.68 0.68
CA ARG A 32 -1.03 -10.65 -0.13
C ARG A 32 0.06 -11.35 0.65
N TYR A 33 0.63 -10.67 1.64
CA TYR A 33 1.78 -11.14 2.40
C TYR A 33 1.52 -10.98 3.90
N PHE A 34 2.04 -11.90 4.71
CA PHE A 34 1.80 -11.86 6.15
C PHE A 34 2.79 -10.97 6.90
N PHE A 35 4.09 -11.13 6.70
CA PHE A 35 5.14 -10.40 7.44
C PHE A 35 6.23 -9.90 6.52
N GLU A 36 6.52 -10.64 5.46
CA GLU A 36 7.62 -10.38 4.54
C GLU A 36 7.18 -10.72 3.12
N ILE A 37 7.63 -9.94 2.14
CA ILE A 37 7.48 -10.29 0.73
C ILE A 37 8.41 -11.49 0.45
N PRO A 38 7.90 -12.62 -0.05
CA PRO A 38 8.71 -13.81 -0.30
C PRO A 38 9.90 -13.50 -1.21
N SER A 39 11.06 -14.10 -0.91
CA SER A 39 12.27 -13.97 -1.74
C SER A 39 12.01 -14.41 -3.19
N GLU A 40 11.19 -15.44 -3.40
CA GLU A 40 10.74 -15.87 -4.73
C GLU A 40 10.04 -14.73 -5.49
N LYS A 41 9.21 -13.92 -4.82
CA LYS A 41 8.57 -12.79 -5.48
C LYS A 41 9.60 -11.72 -5.88
N LEU A 42 10.61 -11.50 -5.06
CA LEU A 42 11.68 -10.53 -5.30
C LEU A 42 12.69 -11.02 -6.35
N SER A 43 12.81 -12.34 -6.57
CA SER A 43 13.69 -12.93 -7.58
C SER A 43 13.13 -12.89 -8.99
N HIS A 44 11.91 -12.38 -9.20
CA HIS A 44 11.30 -12.21 -10.52
C HIS A 44 11.08 -10.75 -10.88
N SER A 45 11.15 -10.45 -12.19
CA SER A 45 10.81 -9.12 -12.71
C SER A 45 9.34 -8.80 -12.45
N TRP A 46 9.06 -7.57 -12.07
CA TRP A 46 7.70 -7.07 -11.83
C TRP A 46 7.15 -6.30 -13.04
N ILE A 47 7.86 -6.28 -14.17
CA ILE A 47 7.37 -5.68 -15.41
C ILE A 47 6.12 -6.45 -15.87
N PRO A 48 4.94 -5.81 -15.97
CA PRO A 48 3.74 -6.49 -16.45
C PRO A 48 3.89 -6.90 -17.92
N ASP A 49 3.25 -8.00 -18.32
CA ASP A 49 3.44 -8.54 -19.68
C ASP A 49 3.07 -7.56 -20.79
N HIS A 50 2.02 -6.75 -20.61
CA HIS A 50 1.64 -5.73 -21.59
C HIS A 50 2.68 -4.61 -21.74
N TRP A 51 3.55 -4.39 -20.75
CA TRP A 51 4.67 -3.43 -20.82
C TRP A 51 5.88 -3.96 -21.61
N LYS A 52 5.88 -5.25 -21.97
CA LYS A 52 6.92 -5.88 -22.81
C LYS A 52 6.68 -5.67 -24.31
N SER A 53 5.55 -5.03 -24.68
CA SER A 53 5.27 -4.67 -26.07
C SER A 53 6.19 -3.56 -26.58
N ASP A 54 6.30 -3.46 -27.91
CA ASP A 54 7.12 -2.45 -28.60
C ASP A 54 6.58 -1.03 -28.44
N PHE A 55 5.37 -0.87 -27.90
CA PHE A 55 4.79 0.44 -27.56
C PHE A 55 5.59 1.15 -26.47
N PHE A 56 6.17 0.39 -25.53
CA PHE A 56 6.98 0.94 -24.44
C PHE A 56 8.46 0.83 -24.77
N THR A 57 9.22 1.83 -24.36
CA THR A 57 10.67 1.86 -24.48
C THR A 57 11.35 1.20 -23.27
N ASP A 58 12.61 0.80 -23.43
CA ASP A 58 13.41 0.30 -22.31
C ASP A 58 13.61 1.36 -21.21
N ASN A 59 13.62 2.63 -21.60
CA ASN A 59 13.71 3.74 -20.67
C ASN A 59 12.46 3.88 -19.79
N GLU A 60 11.29 3.48 -20.27
CA GLU A 60 10.06 3.43 -19.48
C GLU A 60 9.99 2.16 -18.64
N ARG A 61 10.42 1.01 -19.19
CA ARG A 61 10.50 -0.25 -18.44
C ARG A 61 11.46 -0.18 -17.26
N LYS A 62 12.48 0.68 -17.31
CA LYS A 62 13.49 0.80 -16.24
C LYS A 62 12.92 1.18 -14.88
N TRP A 63 11.71 1.71 -14.80
CA TRP A 63 11.10 2.11 -13.52
C TRP A 63 10.60 0.91 -12.71
N TRP A 64 10.29 -0.21 -13.35
CA TRP A 64 9.87 -1.45 -12.69
C TRP A 64 11.03 -2.19 -12.02
N TRP A 65 10.71 -2.99 -11.00
CA TRP A 65 11.68 -3.89 -10.38
C TRP A 65 12.10 -4.98 -11.36
N ASP A 66 13.41 -5.16 -11.50
CA ASP A 66 14.05 -6.20 -12.30
C ASP A 66 15.30 -6.68 -11.55
N PRO A 67 15.23 -7.86 -10.92
CA PRO A 67 16.30 -8.37 -10.07
C PRO A 67 17.58 -8.70 -10.85
N ASN A 68 17.47 -8.97 -12.16
CA ASN A 68 18.63 -9.30 -13.02
C ASN A 68 19.65 -8.16 -13.12
N LYS A 69 19.27 -6.94 -12.70
CA LYS A 69 20.14 -5.76 -12.69
C LYS A 69 20.97 -5.63 -11.40
N PHE A 70 20.81 -6.55 -10.46
CA PHE A 70 21.44 -6.52 -9.14
C PHE A 70 22.01 -7.89 -8.82
N ASN A 71 23.10 -7.91 -8.05
CA ASN A 71 23.55 -9.19 -7.48
C ASN A 71 22.56 -9.64 -6.39
N THR A 72 22.35 -10.95 -6.29
CA THR A 72 21.38 -11.56 -5.38
C THR A 72 21.61 -11.16 -3.91
N GLU A 73 22.85 -11.00 -3.47
CA GLU A 73 23.20 -10.60 -2.10
C GLU A 73 22.79 -9.15 -1.76
N ASN A 74 22.54 -8.32 -2.77
CA ASN A 74 22.10 -6.94 -2.58
C ASN A 74 20.57 -6.81 -2.57
N ILE A 75 19.81 -7.87 -2.87
CA ILE A 75 18.33 -7.81 -2.84
C ILE A 75 17.87 -7.70 -1.38
N PRO A 76 17.12 -6.65 -0.99
CA PRO A 76 16.73 -6.44 0.39
C PRO A 76 15.62 -7.41 0.82
N ARG A 77 15.52 -7.64 2.13
CA ARG A 77 14.32 -8.21 2.75
C ARG A 77 13.28 -7.11 2.93
N VAL A 78 12.05 -7.37 2.50
CA VAL A 78 10.95 -6.39 2.55
C VAL A 78 9.94 -6.81 3.60
N ILE A 79 9.88 -6.06 4.69
CA ILE A 79 9.12 -6.36 5.91
C ILE A 79 7.85 -5.49 5.98
N LEU A 80 6.74 -6.10 6.39
CA LEU A 80 5.42 -5.50 6.57
C LEU A 80 5.06 -5.51 8.07
N PRO A 81 5.63 -4.61 8.88
CA PRO A 81 5.58 -4.72 10.33
C PRO A 81 4.16 -4.59 10.90
N LEU A 82 3.28 -3.79 10.29
CA LEU A 82 1.94 -3.54 10.82
C LEU A 82 0.99 -4.74 10.69
N HIS A 83 1.37 -5.77 9.94
CA HIS A 83 0.59 -7.00 9.83
C HIS A 83 0.74 -7.92 11.04
N VAL A 84 1.87 -7.82 11.74
CA VAL A 84 2.20 -8.66 12.90
C VAL A 84 2.23 -7.88 14.21
N TRP A 85 2.36 -6.57 14.14
CA TRP A 85 2.18 -5.71 15.30
C TRP A 85 0.70 -5.53 15.63
N PRO A 86 0.35 -5.28 16.91
CA PRO A 86 -1.01 -4.98 17.30
C PRO A 86 -1.46 -3.66 16.68
N TYR A 87 -1.98 -3.74 15.46
CA TYR A 87 -2.46 -2.60 14.68
C TYR A 87 -3.72 -2.04 15.33
N LYS A 88 -3.63 -0.79 15.77
CA LYS A 88 -4.76 -0.01 16.27
C LYS A 88 -4.71 1.36 15.61
N GLU A 89 -5.54 1.57 14.61
CA GLU A 89 -5.55 2.77 13.76
C GLU A 89 -5.54 4.06 14.59
N LYS A 90 -6.46 4.17 15.55
CA LYS A 90 -6.55 5.33 16.46
C LYS A 90 -5.24 5.61 17.20
N LYS A 91 -4.57 4.57 17.71
CA LYS A 91 -3.31 4.71 18.45
C LYS A 91 -2.19 5.20 17.51
N ILE A 92 -2.16 4.72 16.27
CA ILE A 92 -1.18 5.13 15.26
C ILE A 92 -1.40 6.60 14.92
N ILE A 93 -2.65 7.00 14.64
CA ILE A 93 -3.02 8.39 14.38
C ILE A 93 -2.61 9.31 15.55
N GLU A 94 -2.96 8.94 16.78
CA GLU A 94 -2.58 9.71 17.97
C GLU A 94 -1.06 9.83 18.13
N THR A 95 -0.33 8.76 17.80
CA THR A 95 1.13 8.73 17.89
C THR A 95 1.76 9.67 16.85
N ILE A 96 1.38 9.56 15.57
CA ILE A 96 2.00 10.38 14.52
C ILE A 96 1.64 11.88 14.67
N GLU A 97 0.47 12.19 15.23
CA GLU A 97 0.10 13.58 15.57
C GLU A 97 0.89 14.10 16.77
N LYS A 98 1.05 13.27 17.82
CA LYS A 98 1.84 13.62 19.01
C LYS A 98 3.30 13.87 18.66
N GLU A 99 3.88 13.06 17.80
CA GLU A 99 5.28 13.18 17.34
C GLU A 99 5.47 14.29 16.29
N GLY A 100 4.40 15.00 15.91
CA GLY A 100 4.46 16.12 14.96
C GLY A 100 4.77 15.70 13.51
N LEU A 101 4.64 14.41 13.18
CA LEU A 101 4.85 13.89 11.82
C LEU A 101 3.72 14.33 10.87
N ILE A 102 2.50 14.46 11.40
CA ILE A 102 1.33 14.99 10.68
C ILE A 102 0.62 16.00 11.59
N LYS A 103 0.12 17.10 11.00
CA LYS A 103 -0.72 18.07 11.71
C LYS A 103 -1.99 17.39 12.23
N LYS A 104 -2.32 17.64 13.50
CA LYS A 104 -3.55 17.16 14.13
C LYS A 104 -4.80 17.36 13.26
N GLY A 105 -5.60 16.32 13.11
CA GLY A 105 -6.81 16.28 12.28
C GLY A 105 -6.55 16.10 10.78
N ARG A 106 -5.30 15.84 10.36
CA ARG A 106 -4.96 15.59 8.94
C ARG A 106 -4.49 14.17 8.65
N ALA A 107 -4.56 13.28 9.64
CA ALA A 107 -4.17 11.87 9.58
C ALA A 107 -5.33 10.94 9.18
N ASP A 108 -6.24 11.40 8.33
CA ASP A 108 -7.37 10.59 7.86
C ASP A 108 -6.88 9.52 6.86
N PRO A 109 -7.10 8.22 7.12
CA PRO A 109 -6.66 7.13 6.25
C PRO A 109 -7.30 7.13 4.85
N LEU A 110 -8.48 7.72 4.66
CA LEU A 110 -9.09 7.86 3.33
C LEU A 110 -8.52 9.04 2.53
N LYS A 111 -7.69 9.87 3.16
CA LYS A 111 -7.14 11.04 2.51
C LYS A 111 -6.02 10.65 1.57
N THR A 112 -6.27 10.86 0.28
CA THR A 112 -5.30 10.61 -0.78
C THR A 112 -5.14 11.82 -1.69
N ASN A 113 -3.92 12.02 -2.20
CA ASN A 113 -3.64 12.98 -3.28
C ASN A 113 -3.86 12.37 -4.67
N CYS A 114 -4.19 11.07 -4.76
CA CYS A 114 -4.43 10.40 -6.02
C CYS A 114 -5.85 10.66 -6.53
N ILE A 115 -5.98 11.54 -7.54
CA ILE A 115 -7.27 11.86 -8.19
C ILE A 115 -7.96 10.60 -8.74
N LEU A 116 -7.19 9.60 -9.17
CA LEU A 116 -7.74 8.35 -9.69
C LEU A 116 -8.52 7.57 -8.62
N ILE A 117 -8.09 7.58 -7.35
CA ILE A 117 -8.82 6.91 -6.27
C ILE A 117 -10.19 7.54 -6.07
N TRP A 118 -10.29 8.87 -6.14
CA TRP A 118 -11.57 9.58 -6.10
C TRP A 118 -12.49 9.18 -7.26
N GLY A 119 -11.93 9.11 -8.48
CA GLY A 119 -12.68 8.68 -9.66
C GLY A 119 -13.20 7.24 -9.55
N ILE A 120 -12.38 6.32 -9.04
CA ILE A 120 -12.78 4.92 -8.80
C ILE A 120 -13.87 4.86 -7.74
N GLY A 121 -13.70 5.56 -6.61
CA GLY A 121 -14.70 5.57 -5.53
C GLY A 121 -16.06 6.11 -5.99
N MET A 122 -16.07 7.18 -6.80
CA MET A 122 -17.30 7.70 -7.40
C MET A 122 -17.93 6.70 -8.37
N PHE A 123 -17.12 6.05 -9.23
CA PHE A 123 -17.62 5.01 -10.12
C PHE A 123 -18.25 3.86 -9.33
N ASP A 124 -17.60 3.40 -8.26
CA ASP A 124 -18.11 2.30 -7.43
C ASP A 124 -19.46 2.64 -6.80
N ILE A 125 -19.62 3.85 -6.27
CA ILE A 125 -20.90 4.32 -5.71
C ILE A 125 -21.97 4.37 -6.78
N LEU A 126 -21.68 4.95 -7.95
CA LEU A 126 -22.66 5.06 -9.04
C LEU A 126 -23.03 3.71 -9.65
N ARG A 127 -22.08 2.77 -9.70
CA ARG A 127 -22.26 1.46 -10.35
C ARG A 127 -22.86 0.41 -9.41
N PHE A 128 -22.43 0.40 -8.15
CA PHE A 128 -22.73 -0.65 -7.18
C PHE A 128 -23.55 -0.16 -5.98
N GLY A 129 -23.74 1.16 -5.83
CA GLY A 129 -24.46 1.76 -4.71
C GLY A 129 -23.65 1.83 -3.41
N LEU A 130 -22.35 1.53 -3.44
CA LEU A 130 -21.46 1.55 -2.28
C LEU A 130 -20.00 1.80 -2.67
N HIS A 131 -19.18 2.24 -1.73
CA HIS A 131 -17.75 2.43 -1.91
C HIS A 131 -17.00 1.13 -1.53
N VAL A 132 -16.16 0.59 -2.43
CA VAL A 132 -15.54 -0.74 -2.21
C VAL A 132 -14.61 -0.82 -0.98
N TYR A 133 -14.03 0.31 -0.55
CA TYR A 133 -13.24 0.35 0.70
C TYR A 133 -14.07 0.02 1.94
N ARG A 134 -15.41 0.05 1.87
CA ARG A 134 -16.30 -0.43 2.94
C ARG A 134 -15.96 -1.86 3.35
N PHE A 135 -15.59 -2.73 2.42
CA PHE A 135 -15.20 -4.10 2.72
C PHE A 135 -13.87 -4.20 3.46
N GLN A 136 -12.89 -3.35 3.09
CA GLN A 136 -11.59 -3.27 3.75
C GLN A 136 -11.76 -2.77 5.19
N MET A 137 -12.49 -1.67 5.39
CA MET A 137 -12.75 -1.11 6.72
C MET A 137 -13.58 -2.07 7.59
N ALA A 138 -14.54 -2.78 7.01
CA ALA A 138 -15.29 -3.82 7.73
C ALA A 138 -14.39 -4.96 8.22
N LYS A 139 -13.33 -5.31 7.46
CA LYS A 139 -12.33 -6.30 7.89
C LYS A 139 -11.53 -5.79 9.09
N LEU A 140 -11.06 -4.54 9.07
CA LEU A 140 -10.37 -3.92 10.21
C LEU A 140 -11.22 -3.90 11.48
N VAL A 141 -12.50 -3.54 11.34
CA VAL A 141 -13.45 -3.55 12.46
C VAL A 141 -13.61 -4.96 13.04
N ARG A 142 -13.76 -5.99 12.20
CA ARG A 142 -13.85 -7.40 12.65
C ARG A 142 -12.58 -7.89 13.33
N GLN A 143 -11.42 -7.35 12.96
CA GLN A 143 -10.12 -7.64 13.59
C GLN A 143 -9.92 -6.88 14.91
N GLY A 144 -10.85 -6.00 15.31
CA GLY A 144 -10.73 -5.17 16.51
C GLY A 144 -9.74 -4.00 16.38
N ALA A 145 -9.34 -3.67 15.15
CA ALA A 145 -8.35 -2.64 14.84
C ALA A 145 -8.97 -1.28 14.45
N GLY A 146 -10.22 -1.27 13.98
CA GLY A 146 -10.96 -0.08 13.56
C GLY A 146 -12.21 0.21 14.40
N ASP A 147 -12.66 1.47 14.42
CA ASP A 147 -13.89 1.88 15.09
C ASP A 147 -15.12 1.73 14.18
N ARG A 148 -16.02 0.82 14.54
CA ARG A 148 -17.27 0.56 13.80
C ARG A 148 -18.11 1.83 13.62
N LYS A 149 -18.26 2.64 14.68
CA LYS A 149 -19.17 3.80 14.64
C LYS A 149 -18.62 4.87 13.70
N HIS A 150 -17.32 5.15 13.81
CA HIS A 150 -16.62 6.04 12.88
C HIS A 150 -16.82 5.60 11.42
N TRP A 151 -16.49 4.36 11.08
CA TRP A 151 -16.55 3.88 9.70
C TRP A 151 -17.97 3.84 9.13
N LEU A 152 -18.97 3.47 9.92
CA LEU A 152 -20.37 3.55 9.47
C LEU A 152 -20.78 4.98 9.15
N ASN A 153 -20.41 5.96 9.97
CA ASN A 153 -20.74 7.35 9.72
C ASN A 153 -20.08 7.87 8.43
N VAL A 154 -18.82 7.51 8.19
CA VAL A 154 -18.10 7.90 6.97
C VAL A 154 -18.81 7.37 5.73
N PHE A 155 -19.08 6.07 5.66
CA PHE A 155 -19.72 5.48 4.48
C PHE A 155 -21.17 5.94 4.29
N ASN A 156 -21.96 6.07 5.35
CA ASN A 156 -23.32 6.59 5.26
C ASN A 156 -23.39 8.07 4.84
N THR A 157 -22.28 8.81 4.84
CA THR A 157 -22.23 10.21 4.36
C THR A 157 -22.05 10.27 2.84
N ILE A 158 -21.38 9.28 2.24
CA ILE A 158 -21.00 9.28 0.83
C ILE A 158 -21.80 8.29 -0.02
N GLU A 159 -22.41 7.29 0.61
CA GLU A 159 -23.26 6.29 -0.03
C GLU A 159 -24.73 6.72 0.08
N PRO A 160 -25.57 6.42 -0.94
CA PRO A 160 -26.98 6.76 -0.98
C PRO A 160 -27.85 5.95 0.01
#